data_AF-A0A3M1EGI6-F1
#
_entry.id   AF-A0A3M1EGI6-F1
#
_cell.length_a   1.000
_cell.length_b   1.000
_cell.length_c   1.000
_cell.angle_alpha   90.00
_cell.angle_beta   90.00
_cell.angle_gamma   90.00
#
_symmetry.space_group_name_H-M   'P 1'
#
loop_
_entity.id
_entity.type
_entity.pdbx_description
1 polymer ?
#
loop_
_entity_poly.entity_id
_entity_poly.type
_entity_poly.pdbx_seq_one_letter_code
_entity_poly.pdbx_strand_id
1 'polypeptide(L)' 'AGLGGLAGALFDSLLGASVQRIYWCDVCRKETERMVHTCGEPSRPLRGWSWLDNDVVNFLSSVVGSGVTAGLVWLLLR' A
#
# COMPACT_ATOMS: atom_id res chain seq x y z
N ALA A 1 8.89 12.54 -14.34
CA ALA A 1 8.35 11.27 -13.79
C ALA A 1 9.13 10.75 -12.56
N GLY A 2 10.48 10.84 -12.51
CA GLY A 2 11.27 10.19 -11.46
C GLY A 2 10.98 10.61 -10.01
N LEU A 3 10.86 11.91 -9.72
CA LEU A 3 10.62 12.39 -8.34
C LEU A 3 9.23 12.03 -7.80
N GLY A 4 8.18 12.15 -8.64
CA GLY A 4 6.84 11.72 -8.27
C GLY A 4 6.74 10.20 -8.09
N GLY A 5 7.39 9.43 -8.96
CA GLY A 5 7.45 7.97 -8.82
C GLY A 5 8.16 7.53 -7.54
N LEU A 6 9.27 8.17 -7.17
CA LEU A 6 9.97 7.92 -5.92
C LEU A 6 9.11 8.26 -4.70
N ALA A 7 8.47 9.43 -4.70
CA ALA A 7 7.61 9.87 -3.61
C ALA A 7 6.41 8.92 -3.41
N GLY A 8 5.77 8.50 -4.52
CA GLY A 8 4.71 7.50 -4.50
C GLY A 8 5.19 6.16 -3.92
N ALA A 9 6.31 5.62 -4.39
CA ALA A 9 6.83 4.33 -3.92
C ALA A 9 7.28 4.33 -2.45
N LEU A 10 7.85 5.45 -1.96
CA LEU A 10 8.20 5.60 -0.55
C LEU A 10 6.95 5.66 0.33
N PHE A 11 5.92 6.39 -0.12
CA PHE A 11 4.65 6.48 0.58
C PHE A 11 3.93 5.12 0.62
N ASP A 12 3.99 4.38 -0.48
CA ASP A 12 3.48 3.02 -0.62
C ASP A 12 4.09 2.07 0.40
N SER A 13 5.42 2.02 0.45
CA SER A 13 6.15 1.17 1.39
C SER A 13 5.88 1.57 2.84
N LEU A 14 5.75 2.87 3.13
CA LEU A 14 5.47 3.35 4.47
C LEU A 14 4.07 2.95 4.94
N LEU A 15 3.05 3.13 4.10
CA LEU A 15 1.68 2.71 4.42
C LEU A 15 1.55 1.19 4.50
N GLY A 16 2.18 0.47 3.56
CA GLY A 16 2.25 -0.98 3.51
C GLY A 16 2.82 -1.57 4.81
N ALA A 17 3.94 -1.03 5.28
CA ALA A 17 4.58 -1.51 6.51
C ALA A 17 3.83 -1.12 7.79
N SER A 18 3.15 0.03 7.80
CA SER A 18 2.63 0.63 9.04
C SER A 18 1.18 0.28 9.33
N VAL A 19 0.31 0.35 8.32
CA VAL A 19 -1.15 0.37 8.52
C VAL A 19 -1.90 -0.62 7.64
N GLN A 20 -1.24 -1.22 6.64
CA GLN A 20 -1.87 -2.20 5.75
C GLN A 20 -2.37 -3.42 6.52
N ARG A 21 -3.53 -3.89 6.09
CA ARG A 21 -4.16 -5.08 6.61
C ARG A 21 -3.33 -6.33 6.34
N ILE A 22 -2.96 -7.02 7.42
CA ILE A 22 -2.29 -8.32 7.40
C ILE A 22 -3.16 -9.34 8.12
N TYR A 23 -3.25 -10.52 7.52
CA TYR A 23 -3.90 -11.70 8.04
C TYR A 23 -2.89 -12.77 8.43
N TRP A 24 -3.33 -13.73 9.22
CA TRP A 24 -2.56 -14.90 9.65
C TRP A 24 -3.26 -16.18 9.22
N CYS A 25 -2.52 -17.10 8.63
CA CYS A 25 -3.00 -18.45 8.35
C CYS A 25 -2.57 -19.39 9.47
N ASP A 26 -3.53 -19.98 10.20
CA ASP A 26 -3.22 -20.90 11.30
C ASP A 26 -2.66 -22.26 10.81
N VAL A 27 -3.01 -22.68 9.59
CA VAL A 27 -2.52 -23.93 8.98
C VAL A 27 -1.05 -23.81 8.53
N CYS A 28 -0.73 -22.78 7.74
CA CYS A 28 0.64 -22.58 7.25
C CYS A 28 1.54 -21.84 8.24
N ARG A 29 0.96 -21.26 9.29
CA ARG A 29 1.64 -20.41 10.30
C ARG A 29 2.45 -19.29 9.65
N LYS A 30 1.79 -18.57 8.73
CA LYS A 30 2.38 -17.47 7.96
C LYS A 30 1.45 -16.25 7.91
N GLU A 31 2.08 -15.08 7.86
CA GLU A 31 1.41 -13.82 7.54
C GLU A 31 1.04 -13.79 6.05
N THR A 32 -0.11 -13.21 5.73
CA THR A 32 -0.57 -13.01 4.35
C THR A 32 -1.47 -11.78 4.26
N GLU A 33 -1.49 -11.11 3.12
CA GLU A 33 -2.39 -9.97 2.86
C GLU A 33 -3.77 -10.42 2.38
N ARG A 34 -3.94 -11.73 2.12
CA ARG A 34 -5.16 -12.30 1.53
C ARG A 34 -6.06 -12.89 2.60
N MET A 35 -7.36 -12.70 2.46
CA MET A 35 -8.39 -13.35 3.30
C MET A 35 -8.42 -14.88 3.20
N VAL A 36 -7.91 -15.42 2.09
CA VAL A 36 -7.71 -16.86 1.89
C VAL A 36 -6.26 -17.07 1.53
N HIS A 37 -5.56 -17.88 2.32
CA HIS A 37 -4.16 -18.18 2.06
C HIS A 37 -4.02 -19.09 0.83
N THR A 38 -2.83 -19.18 0.24
CA THR A 38 -2.59 -20.02 -0.95
C THR A 38 -2.79 -21.52 -0.70
N CYS A 39 -2.86 -21.94 0.56
CA CYS A 39 -3.25 -23.30 0.95
C CYS A 39 -4.77 -23.55 0.92
N GLY A 40 -5.59 -22.53 0.66
CA GLY A 40 -7.06 -22.62 0.60
C GLY A 40 -7.79 -22.34 1.92
N GLU A 41 -7.06 -22.16 3.04
CA GLU A 41 -7.67 -21.91 4.35
C GLU A 41 -7.99 -20.40 4.53
N PRO A 42 -9.15 -20.04 5.11
CA PRO A 42 -9.43 -18.68 5.55
C PRO A 42 -8.36 -18.19 6.54
N SER A 43 -7.90 -16.97 6.35
CA SER A 43 -6.96 -16.31 7.22
C SER A 43 -7.70 -15.39 8.20
N ARG A 44 -7.19 -15.29 9.43
CA ARG A 44 -7.76 -14.39 10.45
C ARG A 44 -7.05 -13.05 10.43
N PRO A 45 -7.74 -11.91 10.64
CA PRO A 45 -7.10 -10.61 10.70
C PRO A 45 -6.10 -10.58 11.86
N LEU A 46 -4.87 -10.17 11.56
CA LEU A 46 -3.77 -10.08 12.52
C LEU A 46 -3.51 -8.64 12.94
N ARG A 47 -3.36 -7.72 11.97
CA ARG A 47 -3.12 -6.29 12.20
C ARG A 47 -3.59 -5.44 11.01
N GLY A 48 -3.50 -4.12 11.17
CA GLY A 48 -3.86 -3.14 10.14
C GLY A 48 -5.36 -2.88 10.02
N TRP A 49 -5.70 -1.84 9.27
CA TRP A 49 -7.06 -1.30 9.25
C TRP A 49 -8.01 -1.98 8.28
N SER A 50 -9.28 -2.02 8.71
CA SER A 50 -10.52 -2.19 7.94
C SER A 50 -10.39 -2.21 6.43
N TRP A 51 -9.99 -1.01 6.05
CA TRP A 51 -10.30 -0.29 4.84
C TRP A 51 -9.02 0.07 4.11
N LEU A 52 -7.86 -0.26 4.69
CA LEU A 52 -6.55 0.03 4.11
C LEU A 52 -5.96 -1.28 3.60
N ASP A 53 -6.51 -1.70 2.47
CA ASP A 53 -5.98 -2.78 1.65
C ASP A 53 -4.93 -2.24 0.66
N ASN A 54 -4.32 -3.16 -0.09
CA ASN A 54 -3.31 -2.84 -1.08
C ASN A 54 -3.81 -1.87 -2.16
N ASP A 55 -5.10 -1.91 -2.50
CA ASP A 55 -5.67 -1.05 -3.54
C ASP A 55 -5.76 0.40 -3.05
N VAL A 56 -6.17 0.61 -1.78
CA VAL A 56 -6.18 1.93 -1.15
C VAL A 56 -4.76 2.47 -0.97
N VAL A 57 -3.81 1.64 -0.57
CA VAL A 57 -2.40 2.03 -0.47
C VAL A 57 -1.86 2.49 -1.82
N ASN A 58 -2.04 1.71 -2.88
CA ASN A 58 -1.63 2.06 -4.25
C ASN A 58 -2.29 3.33 -4.78
N PHE A 59 -3.57 3.52 -4.48
CA PHE A 59 -4.30 4.73 -4.87
C PHE A 59 -3.70 5.98 -4.23
N LEU A 60 -3.46 5.95 -2.91
CA LEU A 60 -2.87 7.09 -2.20
C LEU A 60 -1.44 7.40 -2.68
N SER A 61 -0.63 6.36 -2.89
CA SER A 61 0.71 6.47 -3.46
C SER A 61 0.70 7.13 -4.84
N SER A 62 -0.28 6.79 -5.68
CA SER A 62 -0.46 7.38 -7.01
C SER A 62 -0.90 8.85 -6.96
N VAL A 63 -1.77 9.21 -6.02
CA VAL A 63 -2.21 10.60 -5.80
C VAL A 63 -1.03 11.45 -5.33
N VAL A 64 -0.23 10.97 -4.37
CA VAL A 64 0.97 11.67 -3.89
C VAL A 64 1.97 11.86 -5.01
N GLY A 65 2.31 10.81 -5.75
CA GLY A 65 3.27 10.88 -6.84
C GLY A 65 2.83 11.82 -7.98
N SER A 66 1.54 11.79 -8.33
CA SER A 66 0.94 12.70 -9.30
C SER A 66 0.96 14.15 -8.82
N GLY A 67 0.61 14.40 -7.56
CA GLY A 67 0.61 15.73 -6.95
C GLY A 67 2.01 16.36 -6.91
N VAL A 68 3.02 15.59 -6.50
CA VAL A 68 4.43 16.03 -6.52
C VAL A 68 4.87 16.40 -7.93
N THR A 69 4.52 15.56 -8.92
CA THR A 69 4.87 15.83 -10.31
C THR A 69 4.18 17.10 -10.83
N ALA A 70 2.87 17.23 -10.60
CA ALA A 70 2.11 18.40 -11.04
C ALA A 70 2.61 19.70 -10.38
N GLY A 71 2.92 19.68 -9.08
CA GLY A 71 3.46 20.82 -8.37
C GLY A 71 4.84 21.24 -8.88
N LEU A 72 5.73 20.29 -9.14
CA LEU A 72 7.04 20.56 -9.73
C LEU A 72 6.91 21.15 -11.14
N VAL A 73 6.05 20.58 -11.98
CA VAL A 73 5.78 21.11 -13.33
C VAL A 73 5.24 22.54 -13.25
N TRP A 74 4.28 22.80 -12.36
CA TRP A 74 3.74 24.15 -12.17
C TRP A 74 4.81 25.14 -11.71
N LEU A 75 5.68 24.76 -10.77
CA LEU A 75 6.79 25.58 -10.29
C LEU A 75 7.83 25.89 -11.38
N LEU A 76 8.09 24.95 -12.28
CA LEU A 76 9.04 25.10 -13.39
C LEU A 76 8.48 25.90 -14.57
N LEU A 77 7.15 25.90 -14.74
CA LEU A 77 6.46 26.63 -15.80
C LEU A 77 5.99 28.03 -15.37
N ARG A 78 6.15 28.37 -14.10
CA ARG A 78 5.98 29.72 -13.55
C ARG A 78 7.23 30.55 -13.80
#